data_AF-A0A662Q3Z2-F1
#
_entry.id   AF-A0A662Q3Z2-F1
#
_cell.length_a   1.000
_cell.length_b   1.000
_cell.length_c   1.000
_cell.angle_alpha   90.00
_cell.angle_beta   90.00
_cell.angle_gamma   90.00
#
_symmetry.space_group_name_H-M   'P 1'
#
loop_
_entity.id
_entity.type
_entity.pdbx_description
1 polymer ?
#
loop_
_entity_poly.entity_id
_entity_poly.type
_entity_poly.pdbx_seq_one_letter_code
_entity_poly.pdbx_strand_id
1 'polypeptide(L)'
;MTEVAKLAYRERDNQLSDPRFTNIDLAKFISKSFAQELLKEIPQSLINMKLSNGDTTYFAIADKDGNIVSAIQSLFHPFGPRIVVKSLGTPLNNRGSYFKFEGPNKLEPRKRSLHTLSALLLEDDEGVFAALGASDGDFRPQQHALFVSNMVDYEMSIWEALEAPRFLWDGEKYLSKKATKFPTMKYT
;
A
#
# COMPACT_ATOMS: atom_id res chain seq x y z
N MET A 1 -12.67 -10.09 1.30
CA MET A 1 -11.56 -9.13 1.07
C MET A 1 -10.46 -9.67 0.16
N THR A 2 -9.96 -10.89 0.35
CA THR A 2 -8.84 -11.42 -0.44
C THR A 2 -9.16 -11.61 -1.92
N GLU A 3 -10.33 -12.16 -2.28
CA GLU A 3 -10.73 -12.28 -3.70
C GLU A 3 -10.87 -10.92 -4.39
N VAL A 4 -11.38 -9.92 -3.67
CA VAL A 4 -11.46 -8.54 -4.15
C VAL A 4 -10.06 -7.96 -4.36
N ALA A 5 -9.12 -8.25 -3.45
CA ALA A 5 -7.73 -7.83 -3.61
C ALA A 5 -7.10 -8.41 -4.88
N LYS A 6 -7.35 -9.69 -5.20
CA LYS A 6 -6.84 -10.32 -6.43
C LYS A 6 -7.24 -9.53 -7.68
N LEU A 7 -8.53 -9.21 -7.80
CA LEU A 7 -9.07 -8.42 -8.91
C LEU A 7 -8.46 -7.01 -8.94
N ALA A 8 -8.38 -6.35 -7.79
CA ALA A 8 -7.79 -5.02 -7.69
C ALA A 8 -6.31 -5.00 -8.12
N TYR A 9 -5.52 -6.00 -7.73
CA TYR A 9 -4.12 -6.11 -8.15
C TYR A 9 -3.97 -6.42 -9.64
N ARG A 10 -4.88 -7.23 -10.23
CA ARG A 10 -4.90 -7.44 -11.68
C ARG A 10 -5.09 -6.13 -12.44
N GLU A 11 -6.12 -5.36 -12.06
CA GLU A 11 -6.39 -4.07 -12.71
C GLU A 11 -5.26 -3.07 -12.48
N ARG A 12 -4.68 -3.06 -11.27
CA ARG A 12 -3.48 -2.28 -10.95
C ARG A 12 -2.34 -2.62 -11.92
N ASP A 13 -1.99 -3.89 -12.08
CA ASP A 13 -0.85 -4.29 -12.90
C ASP A 13 -1.10 -4.08 -14.41
N ASN A 14 -2.37 -4.05 -14.83
CA ASN A 14 -2.78 -3.80 -16.22
C ASN A 14 -2.68 -2.34 -16.64
N GLN A 15 -2.79 -1.37 -15.72
CA GLN A 15 -2.84 0.06 -16.08
C GLN A 15 -1.97 0.98 -15.25
N LEU A 16 -1.74 0.68 -13.97
CA LEU A 16 -1.08 1.62 -13.05
C LEU A 16 0.42 1.72 -13.37
N SER A 17 0.84 2.91 -13.80
CA SER A 17 2.24 3.28 -13.99
C SER A 17 2.43 4.78 -13.84
N ASP A 18 3.58 5.29 -14.27
CA ASP A 18 3.87 6.71 -14.31
C ASP A 18 2.87 7.43 -15.24
N PRO A 19 2.04 8.37 -14.74
CA PRO A 19 1.03 9.05 -15.55
C PRO A 19 1.64 9.93 -16.65
N ARG A 20 2.97 10.16 -16.64
CA ARG A 20 3.69 10.83 -17.73
C ARG A 20 3.91 9.93 -18.95
N PHE A 21 3.70 8.62 -18.81
CA PHE A 21 3.94 7.60 -19.84
C PHE A 21 2.69 6.77 -20.18
N THR A 22 1.72 6.71 -19.27
CA THR A 22 0.49 5.93 -19.46
C THR A 22 -0.73 6.79 -19.16
N ASN A 23 -1.79 6.64 -19.95
CA ASN A 23 -3.09 7.21 -19.63
C ASN A 23 -3.86 6.25 -18.70
N ILE A 24 -4.12 6.67 -17.46
CA ILE A 24 -4.86 5.90 -16.48
C ILE A 24 -6.28 6.45 -16.44
N ASP A 25 -7.28 5.61 -16.72
CA ASP A 25 -8.68 5.97 -16.57
C ASP A 25 -9.08 5.95 -15.09
N LEU A 26 -8.64 6.98 -14.36
CA LEU A 26 -8.85 7.06 -12.92
C LEU A 26 -10.35 7.06 -12.57
N ALA A 27 -11.17 7.73 -13.38
CA ALA A 27 -12.62 7.81 -13.17
C ALA A 27 -13.25 6.42 -13.20
N LYS A 28 -12.85 5.56 -14.15
CA LYS A 28 -13.27 4.17 -14.17
C LYS A 28 -12.75 3.40 -12.96
N PHE A 29 -11.47 3.53 -12.62
CA PHE A 29 -10.82 2.79 -11.53
C PHE A 29 -11.46 3.00 -10.15
N ILE A 30 -11.98 4.21 -9.89
CA ILE A 30 -12.62 4.55 -8.63
C ILE A 30 -14.16 4.45 -8.68
N SER A 31 -14.73 4.05 -9.83
CA SER A 31 -16.18 4.00 -10.00
C SER A 31 -16.80 2.77 -9.33
N LYS A 32 -17.97 2.97 -8.71
CA LYS A 32 -18.76 1.87 -8.13
C LYS A 32 -19.24 0.88 -9.19
N SER A 33 -19.55 1.34 -10.40
CA SER A 33 -20.00 0.49 -11.50
C SER A 33 -18.91 -0.48 -11.95
N PHE A 34 -17.67 0.00 -12.11
CA PHE A 34 -16.55 -0.87 -12.47
C PHE A 34 -16.25 -1.88 -11.35
N ALA A 35 -16.29 -1.46 -10.08
CA ALA A 35 -16.17 -2.39 -8.96
C ALA A 35 -17.25 -3.48 -9.00
N GLN A 36 -18.52 -3.13 -9.28
CA GLN A 36 -19.62 -4.09 -9.41
C GLN A 36 -19.42 -5.07 -10.59
N GLU A 37 -18.82 -4.62 -11.69
CA GLU A 37 -18.48 -5.50 -12.82
C GLU A 37 -17.42 -6.53 -12.42
N LEU A 38 -16.33 -6.09 -11.79
CA LEU A 38 -15.25 -6.96 -11.33
C LEU A 38 -15.77 -8.02 -10.33
N LEU A 39 -16.68 -7.64 -9.43
CA LEU A 39 -17.25 -8.55 -8.44
C LEU A 39 -18.00 -9.74 -9.05
N LYS A 40 -18.51 -9.63 -10.28
CA LYS A 40 -19.18 -10.74 -10.99
C LYS A 40 -18.21 -11.87 -11.35
N GLU A 41 -16.91 -11.61 -11.36
CA GLU A 41 -15.88 -12.60 -11.68
C GLU A 41 -15.51 -13.48 -10.48
N ILE A 42 -15.98 -13.17 -9.26
CA ILE A 42 -15.73 -13.98 -8.07
C ILE A 42 -16.70 -15.19 -8.06
N PRO A 43 -16.24 -16.44 -7.83
CA PRO A 43 -14.88 -16.88 -7.50
C PRO A 43 -14.08 -17.41 -8.71
N GLN A 44 -14.54 -17.17 -9.94
CA GLN A 44 -13.96 -17.73 -11.15
C GLN A 44 -12.53 -17.22 -11.46
N SER A 45 -12.11 -16.11 -10.84
CA SER A 45 -10.79 -15.51 -11.05
C SER A 45 -9.67 -16.25 -10.30
N LEU A 46 -9.01 -17.21 -10.96
CA LEU A 46 -7.70 -17.69 -10.54
C LEU A 46 -6.63 -16.71 -11.02
N ILE A 47 -6.19 -15.84 -10.12
CA ILE A 47 -5.10 -14.89 -10.40
C ILE A 47 -3.86 -15.39 -9.66
N ASN A 48 -2.84 -15.81 -10.40
CA ASN A 48 -1.53 -16.11 -9.86
C ASN A 48 -0.61 -14.91 -10.10
N MET A 49 -0.15 -14.28 -9.03
CA MET A 49 0.81 -13.18 -9.10
C MET A 49 1.85 -13.34 -8.01
N LYS A 50 2.95 -12.61 -8.11
CA LYS A 50 3.96 -12.58 -7.05
C LYS A 50 3.99 -11.21 -6.42
N LEU A 51 3.55 -11.10 -5.17
CA LEU A 51 3.69 -9.87 -4.40
C LEU A 51 5.10 -9.78 -3.83
N SER A 52 5.70 -8.59 -3.92
CA SER A 52 7.00 -8.34 -3.32
C SER A 52 6.84 -7.88 -1.89
N ASN A 53 7.46 -8.59 -0.97
CA ASN A 53 7.72 -8.01 0.34
C ASN A 53 8.75 -6.88 0.21
N GLY A 54 8.75 -5.95 1.16
CA GLY A 54 9.71 -4.85 1.21
C GLY A 54 9.69 -4.16 2.56
N ASP A 55 10.85 -3.69 2.99
CA ASP A 55 11.01 -3.00 4.26
C ASP A 55 10.95 -1.48 4.05
N THR A 56 10.30 -0.79 4.98
CA THR A 56 9.88 0.60 4.80
C THR A 56 9.57 1.21 6.15
N THR A 57 9.83 2.50 6.28
CA THR A 57 9.44 3.26 7.47
C THR A 57 8.27 4.15 7.12
N TYR A 58 7.18 3.97 7.84
CA TYR A 58 6.06 4.90 7.90
C TYR A 58 6.17 5.73 9.17
N PHE A 59 5.75 6.99 9.11
CA PHE A 59 5.56 7.84 10.27
C PHE A 59 4.42 8.83 10.05
N ALA A 60 3.78 9.20 11.16
CA ALA A 60 2.77 10.25 11.20
C ALA A 60 3.19 11.34 12.19
N ILE A 61 2.85 12.59 11.88
CA ILE A 61 3.06 13.74 12.77
C ILE A 61 1.77 14.52 12.79
N ALA A 62 1.33 14.93 13.98
CA ALA A 62 0.27 15.90 14.18
C ALA A 62 0.78 16.98 15.14
N ASP A 63 0.49 18.25 14.87
CA ASP A 63 0.86 19.36 15.75
C ASP A 63 -0.36 20.12 16.29
N LYS A 64 -0.08 21.05 17.23
CA LYS A 64 -1.10 21.86 17.89
C LYS A 64 -1.83 22.85 16.98
N ASP A 65 -1.26 23.15 15.81
CA ASP A 65 -1.79 24.11 14.85
C ASP A 65 -2.66 23.41 13.79
N GLY A 66 -2.87 22.09 13.94
CA GLY A 66 -3.72 21.28 13.08
C GLY A 66 -2.99 20.72 11.85
N ASN A 67 -1.67 20.85 11.75
CA ASN A 67 -0.93 20.24 10.64
C ASN A 67 -0.81 18.72 10.87
N ILE A 68 -1.11 17.96 9.84
CA ILE A 68 -1.01 16.49 9.85
C ILE A 68 -0.15 16.04 8.67
N VAL A 69 0.86 15.23 8.97
CA VAL A 69 1.75 14.62 7.98
C VAL A 69 1.60 13.11 8.08
N SER A 70 1.28 12.48 6.94
CA SER A 70 1.31 11.03 6.77
C SER A 70 2.38 10.71 5.73
N ALA A 71 3.52 10.15 6.17
CA ALA A 71 4.70 10.04 5.33
C ALA A 71 5.31 8.64 5.37
N ILE A 72 5.85 8.22 4.22
CA ILE A 72 6.43 6.91 4.06
C ILE A 72 7.68 6.98 3.18
N GLN A 73 8.75 6.30 3.59
CA GLN A 73 10.02 6.28 2.88
C GLN A 73 10.66 4.89 2.86
N SER A 74 11.35 4.56 1.77
CA SER A 74 11.95 3.24 1.59
C SER A 74 13.08 3.26 0.55
N LEU A 75 14.06 2.37 0.75
CA LEU A 75 15.05 1.98 -0.25
C LEU A 75 14.56 0.87 -1.20
N PHE A 76 13.26 0.52 -1.10
CA PHE A 76 12.56 -0.64 -1.63
C PHE A 76 12.88 -1.94 -0.91
N HIS A 77 14.10 -2.46 -1.06
CA HIS A 77 14.58 -3.60 -0.27
C HIS A 77 15.48 -3.12 0.88
N PRO A 78 15.65 -3.92 1.97
CA PRO A 78 16.57 -3.59 3.04
C PRO A 78 17.98 -3.23 2.51
N PHE A 79 18.44 -2.03 2.84
CA PHE A 79 19.71 -1.45 2.36
C PHE A 79 19.83 -1.29 0.82
N GLY A 80 18.72 -1.34 0.09
CA GLY A 80 18.69 -1.18 -1.37
C GLY A 80 19.64 -2.15 -2.08
N PRO A 81 20.53 -1.69 -2.97
CA PRO A 81 21.55 -2.51 -3.62
C PRO A 81 22.82 -2.68 -2.78
N ARG A 82 22.83 -2.24 -1.50
CA ARG A 82 24.02 -2.20 -0.62
C ARG A 82 25.16 -1.34 -1.16
N ILE A 83 24.81 -0.33 -1.97
CA ILE A 83 25.73 0.68 -2.50
C ILE A 83 25.56 1.95 -1.69
N VAL A 84 26.65 2.51 -1.19
CA VAL A 84 26.69 3.75 -0.41
C VAL A 84 27.53 4.78 -1.13
N VAL A 85 27.03 6.00 -1.24
CA VAL A 85 27.80 7.14 -1.74
C VAL A 85 28.82 7.52 -0.66
N LYS A 86 30.08 7.12 -0.83
CA LYS A 86 31.13 7.21 0.21
C LYS A 86 31.27 8.61 0.83
N SER A 87 31.20 9.67 0.02
CA SER A 87 31.34 11.04 0.49
C SER A 87 30.15 11.52 1.34
N LEU A 88 28.98 10.90 1.19
CA LEU A 88 27.74 11.31 1.86
C LEU A 88 27.29 10.34 2.95
N GLY A 89 27.81 9.10 2.97
CA GLY A 89 27.33 8.03 3.83
C GLY A 89 25.92 7.54 3.49
N THR A 90 25.36 7.98 2.36
CA THR A 90 23.95 7.71 1.99
C THR A 90 23.82 6.42 1.17
N PRO A 91 22.99 5.45 1.60
CA PRO A 91 22.68 4.28 0.78
C PRO A 91 21.79 4.65 -0.41
N LEU A 92 22.00 3.99 -1.54
CA LEU A 92 21.13 4.12 -2.71
C LEU A 92 19.89 3.23 -2.56
N ASN A 93 18.79 3.61 -3.21
CA ASN A 93 17.62 2.74 -3.33
C ASN A 93 17.77 1.80 -4.54
N ASN A 94 17.05 0.68 -4.54
CA ASN A 94 16.93 -0.20 -5.71
C ASN A 94 15.51 -0.21 -6.30
N ARG A 95 14.75 0.89 -6.17
CA ARG A 95 13.35 0.98 -6.63
C ARG A 95 13.17 0.64 -8.10
N GLY A 96 14.16 0.96 -8.94
CA GLY A 96 14.16 0.61 -10.36
C GLY A 96 14.03 -0.89 -10.65
N SER A 97 14.34 -1.77 -9.69
CA SER A 97 14.13 -3.22 -9.86
C SER A 97 12.65 -3.62 -9.91
N TYR A 98 11.73 -2.70 -9.66
CA TYR A 98 10.28 -2.95 -9.75
C TYR A 98 9.69 -2.72 -11.14
N PHE A 99 10.49 -2.23 -12.10
CA PHE A 99 10.09 -2.24 -13.51
C PHE A 99 9.90 -3.66 -14.04
N LYS A 100 9.08 -3.79 -15.07
CA LYS A 100 8.89 -5.01 -15.86
C LYS A 100 9.59 -4.89 -17.21
N PHE A 101 9.72 -6.01 -17.92
CA PHE A 101 10.21 -6.00 -19.29
C PHE A 101 9.14 -5.53 -20.29
N GLU A 102 7.86 -5.78 -19.97
CA GLU A 102 6.71 -5.46 -20.82
C GLU A 102 5.56 -4.85 -20.00
N GLY A 103 4.52 -4.39 -20.69
CA GLY A 103 3.33 -3.83 -20.07
C GLY A 103 3.47 -2.36 -19.65
N PRO A 104 2.48 -1.81 -18.92
CA PRO A 104 2.43 -0.39 -18.58
C PRO A 104 3.61 0.02 -17.70
N ASN A 105 4.07 -0.85 -16.78
CA ASN A 105 5.22 -0.62 -15.93
C ASN A 105 6.55 -1.11 -16.55
N LYS A 106 6.68 -1.08 -17.87
CA LYS A 106 7.96 -1.33 -18.54
C LYS A 106 8.99 -0.24 -18.24
N LEU A 107 10.27 -0.61 -18.19
CA LEU A 107 11.39 0.32 -18.00
C LEU A 107 11.52 1.29 -19.17
N GLU A 108 11.52 2.60 -18.90
CA GLU A 108 11.74 3.64 -19.89
C GLU A 108 12.59 4.79 -19.31
N PRO A 109 13.39 5.49 -20.12
CA PRO A 109 14.18 6.62 -19.66
C PRO A 109 13.33 7.70 -18.99
N ARG A 110 13.72 8.12 -17.77
CA ARG A 110 13.05 9.15 -16.94
C ARG A 110 11.65 8.77 -16.43
N LYS A 111 11.19 7.55 -16.68
CA LYS A 111 9.98 7.00 -16.08
C LYS A 111 10.24 6.62 -14.62
N ARG A 112 9.25 6.79 -13.76
CA ARG A 112 9.24 6.25 -12.40
C ARG A 112 8.61 4.87 -12.46
N SER A 113 9.18 3.89 -11.77
CA SER A 113 8.52 2.59 -11.67
C SER A 113 7.19 2.76 -10.95
N LEU A 114 6.29 1.79 -11.11
CA LEU A 114 5.20 1.62 -10.16
C LEU A 114 5.75 1.66 -8.72
N HIS A 115 5.04 2.30 -7.80
CA HIS A 115 5.49 2.46 -6.43
C HIS A 115 4.61 1.64 -5.49
N THR A 116 5.27 0.93 -4.56
CA THR A 116 4.58 0.24 -3.47
C THR A 116 4.32 1.15 -2.27
N LEU A 117 4.81 2.40 -2.30
CA LEU A 117 4.69 3.33 -1.18
C LEU A 117 3.33 4.02 -1.20
N SER A 118 2.61 3.92 -0.10
CA SER A 118 1.34 4.59 0.12
C SER A 118 1.22 4.97 1.59
N ALA A 119 0.71 6.17 1.82
CA ALA A 119 0.39 6.74 3.13
C ALA A 119 -1.03 7.32 3.02
N LEU A 120 -1.81 7.24 4.10
CA LEU A 120 -3.21 7.63 4.12
C LEU A 120 -3.42 8.79 5.09
N LEU A 121 -4.30 9.69 4.69
CA LEU A 121 -5.08 10.56 5.56
C LEU A 121 -6.54 10.14 5.37
N LEU A 122 -7.25 9.95 6.46
CA LEU A 122 -8.68 9.68 6.46
C LEU A 122 -9.40 10.92 6.95
N GLU A 123 -10.42 11.31 6.21
CA GLU A 123 -11.17 12.54 6.36
C GLU A 123 -12.66 12.23 6.28
N ASP A 124 -13.44 12.91 7.11
CA ASP A 124 -14.90 12.98 7.06
C ASP A 124 -15.34 14.44 6.92
N ASP A 125 -16.64 14.71 7.12
CA ASP A 125 -17.19 16.07 7.00
C ASP A 125 -16.65 17.05 8.08
N GLU A 126 -16.07 16.54 9.17
CA GLU A 126 -15.47 17.33 10.26
C GLU A 126 -13.96 17.56 10.06
N GLY A 127 -13.33 16.77 9.20
CA GLY A 127 -11.94 16.92 8.77
C GLY A 127 -11.12 15.64 8.89
N VAL A 128 -9.80 15.77 8.90
CA VAL A 128 -8.89 14.62 8.98
C VAL A 128 -8.90 14.03 10.39
N PHE A 129 -9.41 12.81 10.54
CA PHE A 129 -9.49 12.11 11.83
C PHE A 129 -8.38 11.06 12.04
N ALA A 130 -7.68 10.63 10.98
CA ALA A 130 -6.58 9.67 11.11
C ALA A 130 -5.49 9.81 10.05
N ALA A 131 -4.24 9.59 10.45
CA ALA A 131 -3.10 9.37 9.56
C ALA A 131 -2.59 7.93 9.73
N LEU A 132 -2.55 7.17 8.64
CA LEU A 132 -2.21 5.74 8.69
C LEU A 132 -1.28 5.32 7.57
N GLY A 133 -0.52 4.25 7.85
CA GLY A 133 0.32 3.60 6.86
C GLY A 133 0.80 2.25 7.36
N ALA A 134 1.28 1.44 6.42
CA ALA A 134 1.81 0.10 6.70
C ALA A 134 3.21 -0.06 6.13
N SER A 135 4.02 -0.89 6.78
CA SER A 135 5.33 -1.31 6.29
C SER A 135 5.25 -2.75 5.80
N ASP A 136 5.14 -3.00 4.48
CA ASP A 136 5.13 -4.38 3.95
C ASP A 136 5.08 -4.45 2.40
N GLY A 137 5.86 -3.64 1.69
CA GLY A 137 5.90 -3.71 0.22
C GLY A 137 4.52 -3.69 -0.47
N ASP A 138 4.23 -4.72 -1.25
CA ASP A 138 2.98 -4.87 -2.00
C ASP A 138 1.74 -5.14 -1.14
N PHE A 139 1.88 -5.55 0.12
CA PHE A 139 0.72 -5.86 0.97
C PHE A 139 -0.04 -4.63 1.47
N ARG A 140 0.50 -3.42 1.30
CA ARG A 140 -0.08 -2.18 1.85
C ARG A 140 -1.52 -1.92 1.43
N PRO A 141 -1.93 -2.03 0.15
CA PRO A 141 -3.32 -1.79 -0.24
C PRO A 141 -4.30 -2.72 0.50
N GLN A 142 -3.92 -3.96 0.75
CA GLN A 142 -4.74 -4.90 1.54
C GLN A 142 -4.83 -4.46 3.01
N GLN A 143 -3.71 -4.04 3.60
CA GLN A 143 -3.69 -3.54 4.97
C GLN A 143 -4.50 -2.24 5.13
N HIS A 144 -4.39 -1.34 4.16
CA HIS A 144 -5.16 -0.10 4.10
C HIS A 144 -6.67 -0.37 4.06
N ALA A 145 -7.11 -1.28 3.19
CA ALA A 145 -8.51 -1.68 3.14
C ALA A 145 -8.97 -2.30 4.47
N LEU A 146 -8.13 -3.10 5.14
CA LEU A 146 -8.46 -3.67 6.46
C LEU A 146 -8.58 -2.59 7.53
N PHE A 147 -7.63 -1.64 7.59
CA PHE A 147 -7.68 -0.57 8.57
C PHE A 147 -8.93 0.31 8.38
N VAL A 148 -9.21 0.72 7.15
CA VAL A 148 -10.39 1.54 6.84
C VAL A 148 -11.66 0.78 7.18
N SER A 149 -11.79 -0.48 6.76
CA SER A 149 -12.98 -1.29 7.08
C SER A 149 -13.16 -1.48 8.58
N ASN A 150 -12.07 -1.74 9.34
CA ASN A 150 -12.15 -1.88 10.79
C ASN A 150 -12.67 -0.60 11.48
N MET A 151 -12.22 0.58 11.05
CA MET A 151 -12.67 1.84 11.67
C MET A 151 -14.05 2.27 11.18
N VAL A 152 -14.35 2.10 9.89
CA VAL A 152 -15.58 2.63 9.27
C VAL A 152 -16.73 1.64 9.34
N ASP A 153 -16.50 0.37 9.02
CA ASP A 153 -17.56 -0.65 8.99
C ASP A 153 -17.76 -1.32 10.35
N TYR A 154 -16.69 -1.44 11.15
CA TYR A 154 -16.72 -2.10 12.47
C TYR A 154 -16.56 -1.14 13.65
N GLU A 155 -16.53 0.18 13.39
CA GLU A 155 -16.48 1.24 14.42
C GLU A 155 -15.33 1.07 15.43
N MET A 156 -14.23 0.43 15.03
CA MET A 156 -13.06 0.24 15.88
C MET A 156 -12.30 1.56 16.05
N SER A 157 -11.77 1.79 17.24
CA SER A 157 -10.76 2.84 17.44
C SER A 157 -9.51 2.56 16.59
N ILE A 158 -8.69 3.60 16.36
CA ILE A 158 -7.43 3.46 15.62
C ILE A 158 -6.52 2.37 16.22
N TRP A 159 -6.49 2.24 17.55
CA TRP A 159 -5.69 1.24 18.26
C TRP A 159 -6.23 -0.17 18.03
N GLU A 160 -7.54 -0.37 18.16
CA GLU A 160 -8.17 -1.66 17.89
C GLU A 160 -7.99 -2.08 16.43
N ALA A 161 -8.16 -1.15 15.49
CA ALA A 161 -7.95 -1.41 14.07
C ALA A 161 -6.50 -1.82 13.74
N LEU A 162 -5.51 -1.24 14.44
CA LEU A 162 -4.09 -1.60 14.30
C LEU A 162 -3.75 -2.96 14.93
N GLU A 163 -4.37 -3.30 16.06
CA GLU A 163 -4.15 -4.56 16.78
C GLU A 163 -4.94 -5.74 16.18
N ALA A 164 -5.99 -5.46 15.42
CA ALA A 164 -6.83 -6.46 14.79
C ALA A 164 -6.02 -7.47 13.95
N PRO A 165 -6.40 -8.76 13.95
CA PRO A 165 -5.76 -9.77 13.12
C PRO A 165 -5.93 -9.44 11.63
N ARG A 166 -4.89 -9.64 10.85
CA ARG A 166 -4.88 -9.36 9.40
C ARG A 166 -4.78 -10.65 8.59
N PHE A 167 -5.61 -10.74 7.56
CA PHE A 167 -5.54 -11.79 6.54
C PHE A 167 -5.12 -11.15 5.22
N LEU A 168 -3.93 -11.51 4.75
CA LEU A 168 -3.33 -10.97 3.54
C LEU A 168 -3.12 -12.09 2.54
N TRP A 169 -3.28 -11.81 1.26
CA TRP A 169 -2.94 -12.71 0.18
C TRP A 169 -1.58 -12.31 -0.39
N ASP A 170 -0.67 -13.27 -0.57
CA ASP A 170 0.71 -13.04 -1.05
C ASP A 170 0.93 -13.30 -2.54
N GLY A 171 -0.14 -13.70 -3.23
CA GLY A 171 -0.05 -14.13 -4.62
C GLY A 171 -0.29 -15.64 -4.83
N GLU A 172 0.01 -16.44 -3.82
CA GLU A 172 -0.11 -17.91 -3.86
C GLU A 172 -0.94 -18.47 -2.70
N LYS A 173 -0.74 -17.94 -1.48
CA LYS A 173 -1.34 -18.41 -0.23
C LYS A 173 -1.93 -17.25 0.57
N TYR A 174 -2.69 -17.63 1.59
CA TYR A 174 -3.18 -16.71 2.61
C TYR A 174 -2.21 -16.67 3.78
N LEU A 175 -1.81 -15.46 4.15
CA LEU A 175 -1.02 -15.18 5.33
C LEU A 175 -1.94 -14.64 6.42
N SER A 176 -1.92 -15.28 7.59
CA SER A 176 -2.46 -14.68 8.81
C SER A 176 -1.33 -13.97 9.54
N LYS A 177 -1.47 -12.66 9.76
CA LYS A 177 -0.57 -11.88 10.61
C LYS A 177 -1.35 -11.43 11.83
N LYS A 178 -0.91 -11.85 13.02
CA LYS A 178 -1.31 -11.17 14.25
C LYS A 178 -0.52 -9.87 14.36
N ALA A 179 -1.14 -8.81 14.89
CA ALA A 179 -0.36 -7.65 15.30
C ALA A 179 0.70 -8.11 16.32
N THR A 180 1.94 -7.66 16.13
CA THR A 180 2.98 -7.85 17.13
C THR A 180 2.53 -7.11 18.38
N LYS A 181 2.27 -7.82 19.47
CA LYS A 181 1.94 -7.20 20.76
C LYS A 181 3.14 -6.35 21.20
N PHE A 182 3.04 -5.03 21.08
CA PHE A 182 3.95 -4.13 21.77
C PHE A 182 3.47 -3.97 23.21
N PRO A 183 4.36 -3.84 24.21
CA PRO A 183 3.93 -3.50 25.56
C PRO A 183 3.17 -2.17 25.48
N THR A 184 1.92 -2.17 25.94
CA THR A 184 1.09 -0.98 26.03
C THR A 184 1.82 0.07 26.86
N MET A 185 2.32 1.12 26.20
CA MET A 185 2.72 2.34 26.92
C MET A 185 1.43 2.95 27.45
N LYS A 186 1.21 2.81 28.75
CA LYS A 186 0.18 3.57 29.46
C LYS A 186 0.63 5.03 29.40
N TYR A 187 -0.03 5.84 28.58
CA TYR A 187 0.07 7.28 28.69
C TYR A 187 -0.68 7.69 29.96
N THR A 188 0.07 8.11 30.97
CA THR A 188 -0.43 8.78 32.19
C THR A 188 -0.60 10.26 31.94
#